data_AF-A0A1L9SXN9-F1
#
_entry.id   AF-A0A1L9SXN9-F1
#
_cell.length_a   1.000
_cell.length_b   1.000
_cell.length_c   1.000
_cell.angle_alpha   90.00
_cell.angle_beta   90.00
_cell.angle_gamma   90.00
#
_symmetry.space_group_name_H-M   'P 1'
#
loop_
_entity.id
_entity.type
_entity.pdbx_description
1 polymer ?
#
loop_
_entity_poly.entity_id
_entity_poly.type
_entity_poly.pdbx_seq_one_letter_code
_entity_poly.pdbx_strand_id
1 'polypeptide(L)'
;MEEDHPAITSLHRATYGMILFAIPHKGLMIDDIQQMLAGDQSHPREQLLQQISSKSDLLIHQLADFKNLIRDRKVVSFYETEQTRRLVLDLESGRWRRTGDFMTTVGADSALLQLPDHVEDKVPLHADHSMVVKFDTRNAAGYRTALDRLRQFVHDAPSVVAARFGE
;
A
#
# COMPACT_ATOMS: atom_id res chain seq x y z
N MET A 1 8.46 26.21 15.89
CA MET A 1 7.74 25.07 15.29
C MET A 1 6.98 25.68 14.14
N GLU A 2 7.38 25.37 12.91
CA GLU A 2 6.69 25.91 11.72
C GLU A 2 5.26 25.34 11.75
N GLU A 3 4.25 26.20 11.72
CA GLU A 3 2.86 25.75 11.69
C GLU A 3 2.64 24.99 10.38
N ASP A 4 2.10 23.77 10.47
CA ASP A 4 1.77 22.97 9.29
C ASP A 4 0.89 23.78 8.35
N HIS A 5 1.19 23.70 7.05
CA HIS A 5 0.46 24.44 6.02
C HIS A 5 -1.05 24.23 6.19
N PRO A 6 -1.89 25.29 6.26
CA PRO A 6 -3.31 25.17 6.64
C PRO A 6 -4.13 24.16 5.84
N ALA A 7 -3.76 23.95 4.57
CA ALA A 7 -4.37 22.92 3.72
C ALA A 7 -4.09 21.49 4.21
N ILE A 8 -2.90 21.19 4.74
CA ILE A 8 -2.52 19.87 5.26
C ILE A 8 -3.30 19.58 6.54
N THR A 9 -3.38 20.56 7.45
CA THR A 9 -4.20 20.46 8.67
C THR A 9 -5.68 20.21 8.33
N SER A 10 -6.21 20.94 7.34
CA SER A 10 -7.60 20.77 6.89
C SER A 10 -7.84 19.39 6.28
N LEU A 11 -6.92 18.91 5.43
CA LEU A 11 -6.99 17.58 4.83
C LEU A 11 -6.95 16.50 5.91
N HIS A 12 -6.05 16.63 6.90
CA HIS A 12 -5.95 15.70 8.01
C HIS A 12 -7.27 15.64 8.77
N ARG A 13 -7.83 16.79 9.21
CA ARG A 13 -9.12 16.87 9.92
C ARG A 13 -10.26 16.23 9.12
N ALA A 14 -10.31 16.50 7.82
CA ALA A 14 -11.32 15.96 6.91
C ALA A 14 -11.20 14.45 6.63
N THR A 15 -10.03 13.85 6.85
CA THR A 15 -9.79 12.42 6.56
C THR A 15 -10.35 11.54 7.67
N TYR A 16 -11.41 10.79 7.40
CA TYR A 16 -12.00 9.84 8.36
C TYR A 16 -11.21 8.52 8.46
N GLY A 17 -10.84 7.94 7.32
CA GLY A 17 -10.17 6.66 7.25
C GLY A 17 -9.60 6.35 5.87
N MET A 18 -8.86 5.25 5.77
CA MET A 18 -8.13 4.84 4.58
C MET A 18 -8.34 3.35 4.31
N ILE A 19 -8.40 3.00 3.03
CA ILE A 19 -8.40 1.61 2.55
C ILE A 19 -7.14 1.42 1.70
N LEU A 20 -6.27 0.52 2.14
CA LEU A 20 -4.93 0.32 1.61
C LEU A 20 -4.85 -1.07 0.99
N PHE A 21 -4.29 -1.19 -0.21
CA PHE A 21 -4.14 -2.46 -0.92
C PHE A 21 -2.67 -2.76 -1.18
N ALA A 22 -2.15 -3.79 -0.51
CA ALA A 22 -0.78 -4.29 -0.62
C ALA A 22 0.29 -3.17 -0.62
N ILE A 23 0.08 -2.14 0.21
CA ILE A 23 1.00 -1.00 0.24
C ILE A 23 2.34 -1.44 0.83
N PRO A 24 3.46 -1.29 0.10
CA PRO A 24 4.77 -1.69 0.59
C PRO A 24 5.33 -0.64 1.56
N HIS A 25 4.80 -0.57 2.78
CA HIS A 25 5.17 0.45 3.77
C HIS A 25 6.67 0.44 4.16
N LYS A 26 7.35 -0.69 4.01
CA LYS A 26 8.81 -0.84 4.23
C LYS A 26 9.56 -1.21 2.93
N GLY A 27 8.94 -0.92 1.80
CA GLY A 27 9.44 -1.20 0.48
C GLY A 27 9.02 -2.57 -0.06
N LEU A 28 9.34 -2.78 -1.33
CA LEU A 28 9.04 -3.98 -2.09
C LEU A 28 10.33 -4.61 -2.63
N MET A 29 10.27 -5.88 -2.98
CA MET A 29 11.34 -6.54 -3.72
C MET A 29 11.39 -5.96 -5.14
N ILE A 30 12.56 -5.47 -5.56
CA ILE A 30 12.76 -4.77 -6.84
C ILE A 30 13.77 -5.44 -7.77
N ASP A 31 14.41 -6.55 -7.36
CA ASP A 31 15.51 -7.17 -8.11
C ASP A 31 15.16 -7.44 -9.58
N ASP A 32 13.95 -7.94 -9.84
CA ASP A 32 13.47 -8.26 -11.18
C ASP A 32 13.15 -6.98 -11.99
N ILE A 33 12.71 -5.91 -11.34
CA ILE A 33 12.51 -4.58 -11.95
C ILE A 33 13.86 -3.91 -12.27
N GLN A 34 14.86 -4.04 -11.41
CA GLN A 34 16.21 -3.53 -11.68
C GLN A 34 16.85 -4.21 -12.88
N GLN A 35 16.62 -5.51 -13.04
CA GLN A 35 17.05 -6.24 -14.24
C GLN A 35 16.40 -5.69 -15.52
N MET A 36 15.16 -5.17 -15.45
CA MET A 36 14.53 -4.51 -16.59
C MET A 36 15.26 -3.24 -17.04
N LEU A 37 15.96 -2.57 -16.13
CA LEU A 37 16.77 -1.39 -16.44
C LEU A 37 18.17 -1.77 -16.97
N ALA A 38 18.41 -3.05 -17.29
CA ALA A 38 19.70 -3.59 -17.72
C ALA A 38 20.85 -3.33 -16.73
N GLY A 39 20.54 -3.06 -15.46
CA GLY A 39 21.54 -2.66 -14.46
C GLY A 39 22.22 -1.32 -14.77
N ASP A 40 21.63 -0.49 -15.65
CA ASP A 40 22.10 0.86 -15.91
C ASP A 40 21.85 1.73 -14.68
N GLN A 41 22.87 1.85 -13.82
CA GLN A 41 22.83 2.70 -12.63
C GLN A 41 22.68 4.19 -12.96
N SER A 42 22.90 4.58 -14.22
CA SER A 42 22.66 5.95 -14.70
C SER A 42 21.21 6.18 -15.15
N HIS A 43 20.38 5.13 -15.16
CA HIS A 43 18.98 5.24 -15.53
C HIS A 43 18.26 6.21 -14.57
N PRO A 44 17.48 7.19 -15.07
CA PRO A 44 16.84 8.22 -14.23
C PRO A 44 15.91 7.68 -13.12
N ARG A 45 15.53 6.40 -13.20
CA ARG A 45 14.66 5.73 -12.22
C ARG A 45 15.42 4.90 -11.17
N GLU A 46 16.74 4.75 -11.28
CA GLU A 46 17.49 3.92 -10.32
C GLU A 46 17.36 4.46 -8.90
N GLN A 47 17.48 5.78 -8.71
CA GLN A 47 17.31 6.40 -7.40
C GLN A 47 15.92 6.14 -6.80
N LEU A 48 14.87 6.21 -7.63
CA LEU A 48 13.51 5.91 -7.20
C LEU A 48 13.37 4.43 -6.80
N LEU A 49 13.93 3.51 -7.59
CA LEU A 49 13.92 2.08 -7.25
C LEU A 49 14.61 1.82 -5.91
N GLN A 50 15.79 2.39 -5.68
CA GLN A 50 16.50 2.30 -4.41
C GLN A 50 15.64 2.80 -3.24
N GLN A 51 14.95 3.94 -3.41
CA GLN A 51 14.08 4.51 -2.38
C GLN A 51 12.84 3.67 -2.05
N ILE A 52 12.30 2.92 -3.02
CA ILE A 52 11.14 2.03 -2.80
C ILE A 52 11.54 0.58 -2.50
N SER A 53 12.83 0.27 -2.53
CA SER A 53 13.33 -1.08 -2.27
C SER A 53 13.05 -1.53 -0.85
N SER A 54 12.99 -2.85 -0.65
CA SER A 54 12.90 -3.45 0.67
C SER A 54 14.03 -2.94 1.57
N LYS A 55 13.72 -2.57 2.81
CA LYS A 55 14.69 -2.01 3.79
C LYS A 55 15.14 -0.58 3.49
N SER A 56 14.36 0.17 2.72
CA SER A 56 14.56 1.62 2.58
C SER A 56 14.43 2.34 3.92
N ASP A 57 15.53 2.90 4.41
CA ASP A 57 15.54 3.72 5.63
C ASP A 57 14.56 4.89 5.52
N LEU A 58 14.43 5.48 4.33
CA LEU A 58 13.48 6.56 4.06
C LEU A 58 12.05 6.11 4.36
N LEU A 59 11.63 4.95 3.85
CA LEU A 59 10.29 4.43 4.08
C LEU A 59 10.06 4.06 5.54
N ILE A 60 11.07 3.51 6.22
CA ILE A 60 10.98 3.16 7.65
C ILE A 60 10.73 4.42 8.50
N HIS A 61 11.46 5.51 8.25
CA HIS A 61 11.26 6.78 8.96
C HIS A 61 9.89 7.39 8.65
N GLN A 62 9.52 7.48 7.36
CA GLN A 62 8.21 8.00 6.95
C GLN A 62 7.05 7.19 7.51
N LEU A 63 7.21 5.86 7.63
CA LEU A 63 6.20 4.99 8.22
C LEU A 63 6.00 5.29 9.72
N ALA A 64 7.06 5.59 10.47
CA ALA A 64 6.94 5.95 11.88
C ALA A 64 6.13 7.25 12.04
N ASP A 65 6.44 8.27 11.24
CA ASP A 65 5.71 9.54 11.23
C ASP A 65 4.25 9.35 10.79
N PHE A 66 4.01 8.54 9.76
CA PHE A 66 2.67 8.23 9.28
C PHE A 66 1.80 7.57 10.36
N LYS A 67 2.35 6.63 11.14
CA LYS A 67 1.61 6.00 12.25
C LYS A 67 1.20 7.02 13.31
N ASN A 68 2.04 8.01 13.59
CA ASN A 68 1.72 9.09 14.52
C ASN A 68 0.61 10.01 13.99
N LEU A 69 0.47 10.12 12.67
CA LEU A 69 -0.58 10.91 12.02
C LEU A 69 -1.94 10.20 11.96
N ILE A 70 -1.99 8.87 12.03
CA ILE A 70 -3.25 8.10 11.96
C ILE A 70 -4.18 8.45 13.12
N ARG A 71 -3.67 8.54 14.36
CA ARG A 71 -4.46 8.90 15.55
C ARG A 71 -5.78 8.10 15.63
N ASP A 72 -6.91 8.78 15.46
CA ASP A 72 -8.28 8.25 15.50
C ASP A 72 -8.84 7.82 14.13
N ARG A 73 -8.04 7.92 13.06
CA ARG A 73 -8.47 7.52 11.71
C ARG A 73 -8.54 6.00 11.59
N LYS A 74 -9.56 5.53 10.88
CA LYS A 74 -9.74 4.10 10.61
C LYS A 74 -8.84 3.65 9.47
N VAL A 75 -8.20 2.50 9.61
CA VAL A 75 -7.39 1.91 8.54
C VAL A 75 -7.88 0.50 8.23
N VAL A 76 -8.01 0.19 6.94
CA VAL A 76 -8.21 -1.16 6.45
C VAL A 76 -7.03 -1.50 5.54
N SER A 77 -6.26 -2.51 5.92
CA SER A 77 -5.08 -2.96 5.19
C SER A 77 -5.35 -4.31 4.56
N PHE A 78 -5.52 -4.33 3.24
CA PHE A 78 -5.59 -5.54 2.45
C PHE A 78 -4.18 -5.99 2.07
N TYR A 79 -3.85 -7.25 2.28
CA TYR A 79 -2.52 -7.79 1.97
C TYR A 79 -2.61 -9.13 1.22
N GLU A 80 -1.66 -9.35 0.32
CA GLU A 80 -1.53 -10.59 -0.45
C GLU A 80 -1.08 -11.76 0.43
N THR A 81 -1.58 -12.95 0.13
CA THR A 81 -1.11 -14.20 0.75
C THR A 81 -0.47 -15.16 -0.25
N GLU A 82 -0.46 -14.82 -1.55
CA GLU A 82 0.16 -15.63 -2.59
C GLU A 82 1.42 -14.98 -3.16
N GLN A 83 2.32 -15.81 -3.66
CA GLN A 83 3.54 -15.35 -4.31
C GLN A 83 3.28 -14.90 -5.74
N THR A 84 3.98 -13.85 -6.15
CA THR A 84 3.95 -13.33 -7.52
C THR A 84 5.08 -13.95 -8.33
N ARG A 85 4.89 -14.21 -9.62
CA ARG A 85 5.99 -14.63 -10.49
C ARG A 85 6.93 -13.47 -10.83
N ARG A 86 8.24 -13.75 -10.84
CA ARG A 86 9.30 -12.80 -11.25
C ARG A 86 9.14 -12.36 -12.69
N LEU A 87 9.50 -11.11 -12.96
CA LEU A 87 9.65 -10.57 -14.31
C LEU A 87 10.84 -11.21 -15.02
N VAL A 88 10.59 -11.72 -16.23
CA VAL A 88 11.58 -12.33 -17.12
C VAL A 88 11.36 -11.76 -18.52
N LEU A 89 12.45 -11.45 -19.23
CA LEU A 89 12.38 -11.05 -20.63
C LEU A 89 12.04 -12.27 -21.49
N ASP A 90 10.87 -12.25 -22.11
CA ASP A 90 10.50 -13.21 -23.15
C ASP A 90 11.28 -12.85 -24.43
N LEU A 91 12.25 -13.68 -24.80
CA LEU A 91 13.13 -13.48 -25.95
C LEU A 91 12.39 -13.57 -27.29
N GLU A 92 11.27 -14.31 -27.35
CA GLU A 92 10.48 -14.43 -28.58
C GLU A 92 9.67 -13.17 -28.83
N SER A 93 9.01 -12.65 -27.78
CA SER A 93 8.17 -11.44 -27.93
C SER A 93 8.89 -10.13 -27.66
N GLY A 94 10.12 -10.18 -27.11
CA GLY A 94 10.88 -9.01 -26.68
C GLY A 94 10.23 -8.25 -25.51
N ARG A 95 9.30 -8.88 -24.78
CA ARG A 95 8.52 -8.24 -23.70
C ARG A 95 8.82 -8.87 -22.35
N TRP A 96 8.84 -8.04 -21.32
CA TRP A 96 8.91 -8.52 -19.94
C TRP A 96 7.57 -9.12 -19.52
N ARG A 97 7.62 -10.32 -18.93
CA ARG A 97 6.44 -11.07 -18.45
C ARG A 97 6.71 -11.67 -17.09
N ARG A 98 5.66 -11.82 -16.27
CA ARG A 98 5.75 -12.51 -14.97
C ARG A 98 5.67 -14.03 -15.16
N THR A 99 6.72 -14.60 -15.75
CA THR A 99 6.81 -16.05 -16.06
C THR A 99 7.91 -16.76 -15.28
N GLY A 100 8.76 -16.04 -14.55
CA GLY A 100 9.82 -16.62 -13.75
C GLY A 100 9.33 -17.27 -12.46
N ASP A 101 10.30 -17.60 -11.61
CA ASP A 101 10.05 -18.24 -10.32
C ASP A 101 9.17 -17.37 -9.40
N PHE A 102 8.51 -18.03 -8.46
CA PHE A 102 7.70 -17.35 -7.45
C PHE A 102 8.56 -16.54 -6.48
N MET A 103 8.07 -15.36 -6.13
CA MET A 103 8.65 -14.47 -5.14
C MET A 103 7.56 -13.79 -4.31
N THR A 104 7.89 -13.44 -3.08
CA THR A 104 7.06 -12.56 -2.27
C THR A 104 7.42 -11.12 -2.62
N THR A 105 6.52 -10.41 -3.30
CA THR A 105 6.77 -9.02 -3.75
C THR A 105 6.81 -8.07 -2.57
N VAL A 106 5.84 -8.22 -1.65
CA VAL A 106 5.73 -7.42 -0.43
C VAL A 106 5.58 -8.38 0.75
N GLY A 107 6.53 -8.35 1.69
CA GLY A 107 6.41 -9.11 2.93
C GLY A 107 5.25 -8.62 3.79
N ALA A 108 4.63 -9.49 4.58
CA ALA A 108 3.51 -9.11 5.46
C ALA A 108 3.89 -8.01 6.48
N ASP A 109 5.16 -7.94 6.87
CA ASP A 109 5.71 -6.90 7.73
C ASP A 109 5.81 -5.52 7.06
N SER A 110 5.86 -5.50 5.71
CA SER A 110 5.83 -4.32 4.86
C SER A 110 4.40 -3.99 4.42
N ALA A 111 3.55 -5.00 4.20
CA ALA A 111 2.16 -4.81 3.75
C ALA A 111 1.21 -4.26 4.82
N LEU A 112 1.64 -4.29 6.10
CA LEU A 112 0.81 -3.92 7.25
C LEU A 112 1.48 -2.81 8.07
N LEU A 113 0.67 -1.93 8.65
CA LEU A 113 1.12 -0.89 9.57
C LEU A 113 1.47 -1.46 10.95
N GLN A 114 1.07 -2.69 11.26
CA GLN A 114 1.32 -3.31 12.58
C GLN A 114 0.71 -2.48 13.71
N LEU A 115 -0.44 -1.88 13.47
CA LEU A 115 -1.20 -1.17 14.48
C LEU A 115 -2.14 -2.14 15.21
N PRO A 116 -2.63 -1.81 16.41
CA PRO A 116 -3.64 -2.62 17.09
C PRO A 116 -4.88 -2.88 16.23
N ASP A 117 -5.54 -4.02 16.41
CA ASP A 117 -6.69 -4.45 15.59
C ASP A 117 -7.91 -3.51 15.68
N HIS A 118 -8.01 -2.69 16.72
CA HIS A 118 -9.06 -1.67 16.84
C HIS A 118 -8.80 -0.41 15.98
N VAL A 119 -7.58 -0.26 15.46
CA VAL A 119 -7.14 0.86 14.60
C VAL A 119 -6.97 0.41 13.15
N GLU A 120 -6.32 -0.74 12.94
CA GLU A 120 -6.04 -1.34 11.63
C GLU A 120 -6.75 -2.68 11.48
N ASP A 121 -7.76 -2.72 10.62
CA ASP A 121 -8.42 -3.94 10.16
C ASP A 121 -7.54 -4.61 9.09
N LYS A 122 -7.01 -5.80 9.40
CA LYS A 122 -6.03 -6.51 8.57
C LYS A 122 -6.74 -7.60 7.79
N VAL A 123 -6.88 -7.41 6.48
CA VAL A 123 -7.68 -8.29 5.62
C VAL A 123 -6.77 -9.10 4.68
N PRO A 124 -6.58 -10.42 4.91
CA PRO A 124 -5.84 -11.26 3.98
C PRO A 124 -6.62 -11.46 2.69
N LEU A 125 -5.92 -11.40 1.56
CA LEU A 125 -6.45 -11.74 0.24
C LEU A 125 -5.67 -12.89 -0.37
N HIS A 126 -6.39 -13.95 -0.75
CA HIS A 126 -5.87 -15.06 -1.55
C HIS A 126 -5.67 -14.59 -3.00
N ALA A 127 -4.67 -13.75 -3.19
CA ALA A 127 -4.25 -13.18 -4.47
C ALA A 127 -2.77 -12.84 -4.37
N ASP A 128 -2.10 -12.78 -5.52
CA ASP A 128 -0.75 -12.23 -5.64
C ASP A 128 -0.78 -10.68 -5.78
N HIS A 129 0.39 -10.06 -5.75
CA HIS A 129 0.53 -8.60 -5.85
C HIS A 129 -0.04 -8.02 -7.14
N SER A 130 -0.04 -8.80 -8.22
CA SER A 130 -0.56 -8.38 -9.53
C SER A 130 -2.08 -8.42 -9.59
N MET A 131 -2.73 -9.16 -8.69
CA MET A 131 -4.17 -9.43 -8.70
C MET A 131 -4.93 -8.83 -7.52
N VAL A 132 -4.23 -8.41 -6.46
CA VAL A 132 -4.80 -7.95 -5.18
C VAL A 132 -5.88 -6.84 -5.28
N VAL A 133 -5.87 -6.03 -6.35
CA VAL A 133 -6.86 -4.96 -6.61
C VAL A 133 -7.80 -5.23 -7.78
N LYS A 134 -7.62 -6.34 -8.51
CA LYS A 134 -8.32 -6.54 -9.79
C LYS A 134 -9.70 -7.18 -9.66
N PHE A 135 -9.95 -7.88 -8.55
CA PHE A 135 -11.22 -8.54 -8.20
C PHE A 135 -11.95 -9.17 -9.39
N ASP A 136 -11.84 -10.49 -9.57
CA ASP A 136 -12.41 -11.18 -10.73
C ASP A 136 -13.93 -11.01 -10.89
N THR A 137 -14.65 -10.84 -9.77
CA THR A 137 -16.11 -10.62 -9.78
C THR A 137 -16.57 -9.73 -8.64
N ARG A 138 -17.79 -9.18 -8.74
CA ARG A 138 -18.46 -8.48 -7.62
C ARG A 138 -18.76 -9.35 -6.40
N ASN A 139 -18.68 -10.68 -6.56
CA ASN A 139 -18.87 -11.64 -5.46
C ASN A 139 -17.56 -12.03 -4.79
N ALA A 140 -16.41 -11.61 -5.34
CA ALA A 140 -15.10 -11.84 -4.74
C ALA A 140 -15.10 -11.33 -3.29
N ALA A 141 -14.57 -12.14 -2.37
CA ALA A 141 -14.59 -11.83 -0.94
C ALA A 141 -13.93 -10.47 -0.65
N GLY A 142 -12.73 -10.26 -1.20
CA GLY A 142 -12.01 -8.99 -1.05
C GLY A 142 -12.78 -7.77 -1.55
N TYR A 143 -13.47 -7.90 -2.68
CA TYR A 143 -14.30 -6.82 -3.23
C TYR A 143 -15.46 -6.49 -2.29
N ARG A 144 -16.19 -7.49 -1.81
CA ARG A 144 -17.31 -7.31 -0.88
C ARG A 144 -16.84 -6.67 0.42
N THR A 145 -15.73 -7.15 1.00
CA THR A 145 -15.16 -6.55 2.22
C THR A 145 -14.76 -5.10 1.99
N ALA A 146 -14.08 -4.77 0.89
CA ALA A 146 -13.71 -3.39 0.57
C ALA A 146 -14.94 -2.48 0.41
N LEU A 147 -15.96 -2.96 -0.29
CA LEU A 147 -17.22 -2.23 -0.49
C LEU A 147 -17.97 -2.01 0.83
N ASP A 148 -18.04 -3.03 1.69
CA ASP A 148 -18.71 -2.93 2.99
C ASP A 148 -17.99 -1.94 3.91
N ARG A 149 -16.65 -1.96 3.94
CA ARG A 149 -15.85 -0.98 4.70
C ARG A 149 -16.02 0.44 4.15
N LEU A 150 -16.03 0.61 2.83
CA LEU A 150 -16.26 1.91 2.22
C LEU A 150 -17.65 2.46 2.55
N ARG A 151 -18.69 1.62 2.51
CA ARG A 151 -20.06 2.01 2.92
C ARG A 151 -20.12 2.41 4.39
N GLN A 152 -19.48 1.64 5.27
CA GLN A 152 -19.36 1.98 6.69
C GLN A 152 -18.68 3.34 6.86
N PHE A 153 -17.60 3.62 6.14
CA PHE A 153 -16.90 4.90 6.22
C PHE A 153 -17.79 6.05 5.75
N VAL A 154 -18.53 5.90 4.65
CA VAL A 154 -19.47 6.92 4.15
C VAL A 154 -20.57 7.22 5.17
N HIS A 155 -21.05 6.19 5.87
CA HIS A 155 -22.09 6.34 6.89
C HIS A 155 -21.57 7.07 8.15
N ASP A 156 -20.41 6.67 8.67
CA ASP A 156 -19.92 7.14 9.97
C ASP A 156 -19.15 8.47 9.88
N ALA A 157 -18.43 8.69 8.78
CA ALA A 157 -17.52 9.82 8.60
C ALA A 157 -18.14 11.21 8.85
N PRO A 158 -19.37 11.54 8.39
CA PRO A 158 -19.89 12.91 8.52
C PRO A 158 -19.93 13.40 9.96
N SER A 159 -20.38 12.56 10.89
CA SER A 159 -20.49 12.92 12.32
C SER A 159 -19.11 13.14 12.95
N VAL A 160 -18.17 12.23 12.71
CA VAL A 160 -16.81 12.26 13.27
C VAL A 160 -16.01 13.42 12.69
N VAL A 161 -16.09 13.63 11.38
CA VAL A 161 -15.38 14.72 10.71
C VAL A 161 -15.95 16.08 11.15
N ALA A 162 -17.28 16.24 11.23
CA ALA A 162 -17.88 17.49 11.69
C ALA A 162 -17.42 17.88 13.10
N ALA A 163 -17.34 16.91 14.02
CA ALA A 163 -16.85 17.15 15.38
C ALA A 163 -15.41 17.72 15.37
N ARG A 164 -14.54 17.21 14.49
CA ARG A 164 -13.16 17.71 14.34
C ARG A 164 -13.08 19.14 13.83
N PHE A 165 -14.13 19.71 13.24
CA PHE A 165 -14.19 21.12 12.79
C PHE A 165 -14.96 22.04 13.74
N GLY A 166 -15.68 21.47 14.72
CA GLY A 166 -16.39 22.22 15.76
C GLY A 166 -15.55 22.57 16.99
N GLU A 167 -14.38 21.93 17.13
CA GLU A 167 -13.29 22.28 18.04
C GLU A 167 -12.36 23.35 17.43
#